data_AF-A0A1X9YX14-F1
#
_entry.id   AF-A0A1X9YX14-F1
#
_cell.length_a   1.000
_cell.length_b   1.000
_cell.length_c   1.000
_cell.angle_alpha   90.00
_cell.angle_beta   90.00
_cell.angle_gamma   90.00
#
_symmetry.space_group_name_H-M   'P 1'
#
loop_
_entity.id
_entity.type
_entity.pdbx_description
1 polymer ?
#
loop_
_entity_poly.entity_id
_entity_poly.type
_entity_poly.pdbx_seq_one_letter_code
_entity_poly.pdbx_strand_id
1 'polypeptide(L)'
;MRNIYRLLPLLLLFCLCGCYRILSSDGGGQGSIRTGARPIDPSDIALPEGYSAEAVASGLTFPTSVAFDEQGRLYVVEAGYSYGEVFLAPKLLRIEPDGSYTTIATGQKNGPWTGVTYHNGNFYVGEGGELEGGRILRISPEGNITSLVEDLPTLGDHHTNGPAVGPDGNLYFGLGTATNSGVVGPDNYDYGWLQRFPEFHDIPCRDIVLKGRNYTSEIPLGPKSEPQATGAYSPYGTPTREGEIIRGRVPCSGAVMRISPEGEGLELVAWGFRNPFGLAFSPDGQLYISENSYDVRGSRPVWGTADYLWHVKPGTWYGWPDYAGGMRLDGERFEAPGKKAPQPLLAQHPNQPPKPVADLGVHSSSNGLDFSRSSSFGFQGQAFVAQFGDMAPEVGKVLAPVGFKVVRVNVADGTVADFAANRGKIVAPASKLKTGGLERPLGVKFSPDGESLYIVDFGVVKMTEKGAAPQVKTGVVWKITKTKS
;
A
#
# COMPACT_ATOMS: atom_id res chain seq x y z
N MET A 1 33.95 -14.63 41.90
CA MET A 1 34.01 -14.39 40.44
C MET A 1 32.86 -15.07 39.65
N ARG A 2 31.60 -15.04 40.16
CA ARG A 2 30.46 -15.70 39.47
C ARG A 2 29.26 -14.78 39.19
N ASN A 3 29.31 -13.51 39.61
CA ASN A 3 28.21 -12.54 39.45
C ASN A 3 28.39 -11.51 38.32
N ILE A 4 29.60 -11.38 37.73
CA ILE A 4 29.85 -10.39 36.67
C ILE A 4 29.29 -10.86 35.31
N TYR A 5 29.22 -12.17 35.06
CA TYR A 5 28.70 -12.71 33.79
C TYR A 5 27.16 -12.72 33.66
N ARG A 6 26.42 -12.40 34.73
CA ARG A 6 24.95 -12.26 34.67
C ARG A 6 24.47 -10.82 34.43
N LEU A 7 25.34 -9.82 34.59
CA LEU A 7 25.03 -8.40 34.39
C LEU A 7 25.32 -7.92 32.96
N LEU A 8 26.21 -8.59 32.23
CA LEU A 8 26.58 -8.23 30.86
C LEU A 8 25.39 -8.30 29.86
N PRO A 9 24.51 -9.31 29.89
CA PRO A 9 23.33 -9.35 29.02
C PRO A 9 22.30 -8.27 29.38
N LEU A 10 22.17 -7.95 30.67
CA LEU A 10 21.25 -6.92 31.17
C LEU A 10 21.73 -5.51 30.77
N LEU A 11 23.03 -5.23 30.89
CA LEU A 11 23.61 -3.97 30.44
C LEU A 11 23.52 -3.80 28.91
N LEU A 12 23.72 -4.88 28.14
CA LEU A 12 23.53 -4.83 26.68
C LEU A 12 22.06 -4.56 26.31
N LEU A 13 21.09 -5.16 27.00
CA LEU A 13 19.66 -4.86 26.78
C LEU A 13 19.31 -3.40 27.11
N PHE A 14 19.80 -2.86 28.23
CA PHE A 14 19.58 -1.45 28.60
C PHE A 14 20.25 -0.48 27.64
N CYS A 15 21.46 -0.79 27.14
CA CYS A 15 22.13 0.01 26.12
C CYS A 15 21.37 -0.02 24.78
N LEU A 16 20.89 -1.18 24.33
CA LEU A 16 20.19 -1.32 23.05
C LEU A 16 18.81 -0.64 23.05
N CYS A 17 18.03 -0.76 24.14
CA CYS A 17 16.76 -0.03 24.29
C CYS A 17 16.99 1.49 24.46
N GLY A 18 18.09 1.89 25.10
CA GLY A 18 18.51 3.29 25.22
C GLY A 18 18.89 3.91 23.87
N CYS A 19 19.61 3.19 23.02
CA CYS A 19 20.02 3.68 21.68
C CYS A 19 18.82 3.99 20.78
N TYR A 20 17.76 3.19 20.79
CA TYR A 20 16.55 3.50 20.01
C TYR A 20 15.85 4.78 20.50
N ARG A 21 15.94 5.15 21.78
CA ARG A 21 15.38 6.42 22.28
C ARG A 21 16.24 7.64 21.95
N ILE A 22 17.54 7.45 21.77
CA ILE A 22 18.52 8.55 21.59
C ILE A 22 18.76 8.86 20.10
N LEU A 23 18.75 7.85 19.24
CA LEU A 23 19.00 8.05 17.80
C LEU A 23 17.81 8.76 17.13
N SER A 24 18.06 9.58 16.12
CA SER A 24 17.00 10.09 15.24
C SER A 24 16.51 9.00 14.27
N SER A 25 15.36 9.21 13.64
CA SER A 25 14.93 8.39 12.49
C SER A 25 15.81 8.69 11.27
N ASP A 26 16.06 7.68 10.43
CA ASP A 26 16.84 7.81 9.19
C ASP A 26 16.22 7.00 8.03
N GLY A 27 14.97 7.32 7.71
CA GLY A 27 14.24 6.75 6.58
C GLY A 27 14.73 7.18 5.20
N GLY A 28 14.25 6.52 4.14
CA GLY A 28 14.72 6.76 2.77
C GLY A 28 14.47 8.16 2.25
N GLY A 29 13.36 8.80 2.64
CA GLY A 29 13.04 10.18 2.27
C GLY A 29 13.55 11.24 3.26
N GLN A 30 14.24 10.84 4.34
CA GLN A 30 14.73 11.73 5.39
C GLN A 30 16.19 12.17 5.14
N GLY A 31 16.54 13.33 5.69
CA GLY A 31 17.90 13.87 5.64
C GLY A 31 18.27 14.47 4.29
N SER A 32 19.51 14.28 3.87
CA SER A 32 20.03 14.84 2.61
C SER A 32 19.62 14.00 1.42
N ILE A 33 18.49 14.34 0.80
CA ILE A 33 18.06 13.76 -0.48
C ILE A 33 18.16 14.78 -1.63
N ARG A 34 18.38 14.31 -2.86
CA ARG A 34 18.46 15.18 -4.06
C ARG A 34 17.04 15.46 -4.55
N THR A 35 16.73 16.74 -4.66
CA THR A 35 15.41 17.25 -5.11
C THR A 35 15.47 18.05 -6.41
N GLY A 36 16.64 18.13 -7.04
CA GLY A 36 16.80 18.69 -8.38
C GLY A 36 16.39 17.69 -9.47
N ALA A 37 16.80 17.94 -10.72
CA ALA A 37 16.51 17.03 -11.83
C ALA A 37 16.93 15.58 -11.51
N ARG A 38 16.03 14.63 -11.75
CA ARG A 38 16.26 13.19 -11.55
C ARG A 38 17.11 12.65 -12.71
N PRO A 39 18.37 12.25 -12.51
CA PRO A 39 19.09 11.44 -13.48
C PRO A 39 18.44 10.05 -13.55
N ILE A 40 18.54 9.44 -14.73
CA ILE A 40 17.99 8.12 -15.00
C ILE A 40 19.15 7.28 -15.52
N ASP A 41 19.54 6.28 -14.73
CA ASP A 41 20.64 5.38 -15.06
C ASP A 41 20.25 3.95 -14.66
N PRO A 42 19.87 3.09 -15.63
CA PRO A 42 19.53 1.71 -15.35
C PRO A 42 20.68 0.89 -14.75
N SER A 43 21.93 1.30 -14.96
CA SER A 43 23.10 0.56 -14.46
C SER A 43 23.27 0.65 -12.94
N ASP A 44 22.66 1.67 -12.32
CA ASP A 44 22.58 1.84 -10.87
C ASP A 44 21.62 0.85 -10.20
N ILE A 45 20.81 0.12 -10.96
CA ILE A 45 19.92 -0.92 -10.46
C ILE A 45 20.70 -2.25 -10.40
N ALA A 46 20.86 -2.78 -9.19
CA ALA A 46 21.35 -4.13 -8.96
C ALA A 46 20.25 -5.14 -9.31
N LEU A 47 20.59 -6.09 -10.17
CA LEU A 47 19.74 -7.18 -10.62
C LEU A 47 20.50 -8.51 -10.51
N PRO A 48 19.82 -9.67 -10.52
CA PRO A 48 20.50 -10.95 -10.63
C PRO A 48 21.30 -11.03 -11.93
N GLU A 49 22.32 -11.90 -11.94
CA GLU A 49 23.07 -12.17 -13.16
C GLU A 49 22.14 -12.64 -14.29
N GLY A 50 22.41 -12.16 -15.51
CA GLY A 50 21.57 -12.46 -16.68
C GLY A 50 20.30 -11.60 -16.80
N TYR A 51 20.21 -10.46 -16.09
CA TYR A 51 19.13 -9.48 -16.27
C TYR A 51 19.66 -8.08 -16.55
N SER A 52 18.88 -7.29 -17.28
CA SER A 52 19.14 -5.88 -17.58
C SER A 52 17.92 -5.01 -17.33
N ALA A 53 18.14 -3.76 -16.94
CA ALA A 53 17.11 -2.73 -16.83
C ALA A 53 17.20 -1.74 -18.01
N GLU A 54 16.04 -1.24 -18.43
CA GLU A 54 15.91 -0.09 -19.33
C GLU A 54 14.79 0.84 -18.83
N ALA A 55 14.93 2.14 -19.02
CA ALA A 55 13.86 3.10 -18.76
C ALA A 55 13.02 3.27 -20.02
N VAL A 56 11.73 2.88 -19.97
CA VAL A 56 10.83 2.92 -21.14
C VAL A 56 9.93 4.15 -21.17
N ALA A 57 9.74 4.81 -20.04
CA ALA A 57 9.06 6.10 -19.93
C ALA A 57 9.60 6.86 -18.73
N SER A 58 9.68 8.19 -18.83
CA SER A 58 10.13 9.05 -17.73
C SER A 58 9.41 10.39 -17.75
N GLY A 59 9.57 11.18 -16.69
CA GLY A 59 8.88 12.47 -16.57
C GLY A 59 7.39 12.33 -16.22
N LEU A 60 6.99 11.16 -15.76
CA LEU A 60 5.61 10.85 -15.33
C LEU A 60 5.31 11.51 -13.98
N THR A 61 4.04 11.81 -13.73
CA THR A 61 3.59 12.44 -12.49
C THR A 61 2.85 11.43 -11.62
N PHE A 62 3.56 10.87 -10.63
CA PHE A 62 2.99 9.91 -9.67
C PHE A 62 2.37 8.68 -10.37
N PRO A 63 3.10 7.98 -11.26
CA PRO A 63 2.56 6.80 -11.92
C PRO A 63 2.32 5.67 -10.90
N THR A 64 1.22 4.91 -11.07
CA THR A 64 0.79 3.89 -10.09
C THR A 64 0.77 2.48 -10.64
N SER A 65 0.33 2.30 -11.88
CA SER A 65 0.19 0.98 -12.50
C SER A 65 0.33 1.05 -14.02
N VAL A 66 0.62 -0.11 -14.62
CA VAL A 66 0.67 -0.32 -16.07
C VAL A 66 -0.27 -1.42 -16.51
N ALA A 67 -0.74 -1.33 -17.76
CA ALA A 67 -1.48 -2.38 -18.44
C ALA A 67 -0.97 -2.53 -19.89
N PHE A 68 -1.30 -3.67 -20.50
CA PHE A 68 -1.02 -3.95 -21.90
C PHE A 68 -2.32 -4.25 -22.61
N ASP A 69 -2.53 -3.67 -23.78
CA ASP A 69 -3.67 -4.04 -24.61
C ASP A 69 -3.42 -5.35 -25.37
N GLU A 70 -4.40 -5.76 -26.18
CA GLU A 70 -4.32 -6.95 -27.03
C GLU A 70 -3.15 -6.95 -28.03
N GLN A 71 -2.61 -5.77 -28.37
CA GLN A 71 -1.47 -5.63 -29.27
C GLN A 71 -0.13 -5.55 -28.50
N GLY A 72 -0.15 -5.65 -27.18
CA GLY A 72 1.03 -5.53 -26.33
C GLY A 72 1.53 -4.09 -26.16
N ARG A 73 0.73 -3.07 -26.50
CA ARG A 73 1.10 -1.67 -26.27
C ARG A 73 1.00 -1.34 -24.79
N LEU A 74 1.97 -0.57 -24.29
CA LEU A 74 2.07 -0.21 -22.88
C LEU A 74 1.20 1.01 -22.56
N TYR A 75 0.45 0.90 -21.46
CA TYR A 75 -0.32 2.00 -20.90
C TYR A 75 0.04 2.22 -19.44
N VAL A 76 0.02 3.47 -18.98
CA VAL A 76 0.31 3.90 -17.61
C VAL A 76 -0.86 4.72 -17.10
N VAL A 77 -1.27 4.47 -15.85
CA VAL A 77 -2.07 5.43 -15.09
C VAL A 77 -1.18 6.28 -14.19
N GLU A 78 -1.45 7.58 -14.18
CA GLU A 78 -0.71 8.57 -13.37
C GLU A 78 -1.64 9.46 -12.54
N ALA A 79 -1.05 10.32 -11.70
CA ALA A 79 -1.70 10.99 -10.57
C ALA A 79 -2.21 10.02 -9.49
N GLY A 80 -1.30 9.16 -9.04
CA GLY A 80 -1.45 8.42 -7.79
C GLY A 80 -1.57 9.30 -6.57
N TYR A 81 -1.86 8.67 -5.43
CA TYR A 81 -2.06 9.40 -4.17
C TYR A 81 -0.82 10.22 -3.85
N SER A 82 -1.01 11.53 -3.77
CA SER A 82 0.03 12.45 -3.39
C SER A 82 -0.20 12.89 -1.96
N TYR A 83 0.60 12.33 -1.05
CA TYR A 83 0.72 12.85 0.30
C TYR A 83 0.94 14.37 0.28
N GLY A 84 0.24 15.11 1.15
CA GLY A 84 0.18 16.58 1.10
C GLY A 84 -0.92 17.15 0.19
N GLU A 85 -1.88 16.32 -0.25
CA GLU A 85 -3.14 16.75 -0.90
C GLU A 85 -2.95 17.42 -2.26
N VAL A 86 -1.97 16.96 -3.03
CA VAL A 86 -1.79 17.41 -4.42
C VAL A 86 -2.78 16.68 -5.31
N PHE A 87 -4.02 17.17 -5.31
CA PHE A 87 -5.12 16.63 -6.10
C PHE A 87 -4.98 17.02 -7.58
N LEU A 88 -4.41 16.11 -8.38
CA LEU A 88 -4.26 16.27 -9.83
C LEU A 88 -5.34 15.49 -10.58
N ALA A 89 -5.67 15.92 -11.79
CA ALA A 89 -6.52 15.13 -12.68
C ALA A 89 -5.74 13.90 -13.16
N PRO A 90 -6.21 12.68 -12.85
CA PRO A 90 -5.53 11.46 -13.24
C PRO A 90 -5.70 11.19 -14.73
N LYS A 91 -4.75 10.43 -15.29
CA LYS A 91 -4.69 10.18 -16.73
C LYS A 91 -4.35 8.74 -17.02
N LEU A 92 -4.90 8.25 -18.13
CA LEU A 92 -4.44 7.04 -18.81
C LEU A 92 -3.59 7.48 -19.99
N LEU A 93 -2.33 7.05 -20.01
CA LEU A 93 -1.34 7.38 -21.02
C LEU A 93 -0.97 6.13 -21.81
N ARG A 94 -0.89 6.23 -23.13
CA ARG A 94 -0.22 5.21 -23.96
C ARG A 94 1.25 5.61 -24.09
N ILE A 95 2.16 4.68 -23.81
CA ILE A 95 3.59 4.88 -23.96
C ILE A 95 4.01 4.44 -25.37
N GLU A 96 4.66 5.34 -26.10
CA GLU A 96 5.16 5.08 -27.45
C GLU A 96 6.57 4.46 -27.39
N PRO A 97 7.03 3.79 -28.46
CA PRO A 97 8.33 3.11 -28.47
C PRO A 97 9.55 4.02 -28.22
N ASP A 98 9.43 5.33 -28.46
CA ASP A 98 10.48 6.32 -28.20
C ASP A 98 10.45 6.87 -26.76
N GLY A 99 9.54 6.38 -25.92
CA GLY A 99 9.32 6.80 -24.54
C GLY A 99 8.47 8.07 -24.38
N SER A 100 8.01 8.67 -25.48
CA SER A 100 6.96 9.69 -25.44
C SER A 100 5.61 9.05 -25.10
N TYR A 101 4.60 9.87 -24.81
CA TYR A 101 3.29 9.36 -24.43
C TYR A 101 2.12 10.19 -24.93
N THR A 102 1.05 9.49 -25.28
CA THR A 102 -0.23 10.06 -25.73
C THR A 102 -1.26 9.94 -24.61
N THR A 103 -1.97 11.02 -24.28
CA THR A 103 -3.09 10.96 -23.32
C THR A 103 -4.30 10.33 -23.99
N ILE A 104 -4.81 9.25 -23.42
CA ILE A 104 -6.00 8.53 -23.89
C ILE A 104 -7.24 9.01 -23.16
N ALA A 105 -7.16 9.13 -21.83
CA ALA A 105 -8.25 9.60 -21.00
C ALA A 105 -7.72 10.51 -19.90
N THR A 106 -8.55 11.46 -19.47
CA THR A 106 -8.31 12.31 -18.29
C THR A 106 -9.52 12.22 -17.38
N GLY A 107 -9.31 11.76 -16.15
CA GLY A 107 -10.34 11.67 -15.12
C GLY A 107 -10.69 13.02 -14.51
N GLN A 108 -11.74 13.03 -13.69
CA GLN A 108 -12.11 14.19 -12.89
C GLN A 108 -11.16 14.34 -11.70
N LYS A 109 -11.30 15.45 -10.95
CA LYS A 109 -10.53 15.66 -9.71
C LYS A 109 -11.08 14.82 -8.56
N ASN A 110 -11.17 13.51 -8.75
CA ASN A 110 -11.58 12.51 -7.76
C ASN A 110 -10.52 11.39 -7.64
N GLY A 111 -9.27 11.72 -7.93
CA GLY A 111 -8.16 10.79 -7.82
C GLY A 111 -7.97 10.26 -6.38
N PRO A 112 -6.95 9.43 -6.18
CA PRO A 112 -5.97 8.96 -7.16
C PRO A 112 -6.51 7.89 -8.11
N TRP A 113 -5.87 7.67 -9.26
CA TRP A 113 -6.00 6.39 -9.97
C TRP A 113 -4.91 5.44 -9.48
N THR A 114 -5.30 4.32 -8.87
CA THR A 114 -4.40 3.45 -8.09
C THR A 114 -3.92 2.23 -8.86
N GLY A 115 -4.74 1.71 -9.78
CA GLY A 115 -4.44 0.52 -10.57
C GLY A 115 -5.14 0.54 -11.92
N VAL A 116 -4.61 -0.23 -12.87
CA VAL A 116 -5.21 -0.41 -14.19
C VAL A 116 -5.00 -1.83 -14.68
N THR A 117 -6.03 -2.39 -15.32
CA THR A 117 -5.94 -3.63 -16.09
C THR A 117 -6.66 -3.48 -17.42
N TYR A 118 -6.27 -4.27 -18.42
CA TYR A 118 -6.95 -4.31 -19.71
C TYR A 118 -7.64 -5.67 -19.87
N HIS A 119 -8.91 -5.65 -20.23
CA HIS A 119 -9.71 -6.86 -20.40
C HIS A 119 -10.90 -6.58 -21.33
N ASN A 120 -11.26 -7.55 -22.18
CA ASN A 120 -12.39 -7.47 -23.10
C ASN A 120 -12.49 -6.11 -23.84
N GLY A 121 -11.39 -5.69 -24.46
CA GLY A 121 -11.34 -4.45 -25.24
C GLY A 121 -11.25 -3.15 -24.43
N ASN A 122 -11.32 -3.18 -23.10
CA ASN A 122 -11.42 -1.99 -22.25
C ASN A 122 -10.36 -1.96 -21.14
N PHE A 123 -10.05 -0.75 -20.66
CA PHE A 123 -9.29 -0.56 -19.43
C PHE A 123 -10.24 -0.48 -18.24
N TYR A 124 -9.85 -1.09 -17.12
CA TYR A 124 -10.53 -0.96 -15.85
C TYR A 124 -9.60 -0.35 -14.82
N VAL A 125 -10.08 0.67 -14.10
CA VAL A 125 -9.26 1.50 -13.22
C VAL A 125 -9.90 1.62 -11.84
N GLY A 126 -9.09 1.48 -10.79
CA GLY A 126 -9.46 1.85 -9.43
C GLY A 126 -9.27 3.34 -9.21
N GLU A 127 -10.37 4.05 -8.91
CA GLU A 127 -10.36 5.45 -8.51
C GLU A 127 -10.51 5.53 -6.99
N GLY A 128 -9.48 6.06 -6.32
CA GLY A 128 -9.35 6.09 -4.88
C GLY A 128 -10.39 6.97 -4.20
N GLY A 129 -10.80 8.06 -4.86
CA GLY A 129 -12.00 8.79 -4.49
C GLY A 129 -11.84 9.75 -3.32
N GLU A 130 -10.77 10.53 -3.27
CA GLU A 130 -10.45 11.41 -2.14
C GLU A 130 -11.48 12.52 -1.88
N LEU A 131 -12.32 12.86 -2.87
CA LEU A 131 -13.29 13.95 -2.77
C LEU A 131 -14.74 13.48 -2.86
N GLU A 132 -15.03 12.48 -3.70
CA GLU A 132 -16.39 12.05 -4.05
C GLU A 132 -16.63 10.56 -3.78
N GLY A 133 -15.70 9.88 -3.10
CA GLY A 133 -15.78 8.45 -2.84
C GLY A 133 -15.17 7.61 -3.98
N GLY A 134 -14.78 6.39 -3.64
CA GLY A 134 -14.05 5.53 -4.57
C GLY A 134 -14.95 4.99 -5.68
N ARG A 135 -14.34 4.67 -6.83
CA ARG A 135 -15.03 4.11 -8.00
C ARG A 135 -14.23 2.99 -8.65
N ILE A 136 -14.94 2.12 -9.37
CA ILE A 136 -14.35 1.29 -10.43
C ILE A 136 -14.79 1.86 -11.76
N LEU A 137 -13.83 2.25 -12.59
CA LEU A 137 -14.07 2.86 -13.89
C LEU A 137 -13.81 1.86 -15.01
N ARG A 138 -14.61 1.95 -16.07
CA ARG A 138 -14.33 1.37 -17.39
C ARG A 138 -13.94 2.51 -18.34
N ILE A 139 -12.83 2.34 -19.05
CA ILE A 139 -12.32 3.30 -20.02
C ILE A 139 -12.14 2.60 -21.37
N SER A 140 -12.82 3.08 -22.41
CA SER A 140 -12.64 2.54 -23.76
C SER A 140 -11.29 2.95 -24.37
N PRO A 141 -10.79 2.26 -25.41
CA PRO A 141 -9.56 2.67 -26.11
C PRO A 141 -9.61 4.08 -26.69
N GLU A 142 -10.81 4.61 -26.96
CA GLU A 142 -11.07 5.98 -27.42
C GLU A 142 -11.09 7.01 -26.29
N GLY A 143 -11.00 6.58 -25.03
CA GLY A 143 -10.95 7.44 -23.86
C GLY A 143 -12.29 7.73 -23.18
N ASN A 144 -13.37 7.02 -23.56
CA ASN A 144 -14.68 7.19 -22.92
C ASN A 144 -14.68 6.54 -21.52
N ILE A 145 -14.98 7.33 -20.48
CA ILE A 145 -15.00 6.88 -19.09
C ILE A 145 -16.44 6.58 -18.66
N THR A 146 -16.66 5.45 -17.98
CA THR A 146 -17.94 5.06 -17.36
C THR A 146 -17.67 4.47 -15.98
N SER A 147 -18.40 4.91 -14.95
CA SER A 147 -18.36 4.26 -13.63
C SER A 147 -19.14 2.95 -13.67
N LEU A 148 -18.52 1.87 -13.19
CA LEU A 148 -19.19 0.58 -12.95
C LEU A 148 -19.71 0.48 -11.51
N VAL A 149 -19.00 1.09 -10.58
CA VAL A 149 -19.36 1.18 -9.16
C VAL A 149 -18.96 2.55 -8.66
N GLU A 150 -19.82 3.14 -7.85
CA GLU A 150 -19.62 4.44 -7.19
C GLU A 150 -19.81 4.29 -5.67
N ASP A 151 -19.56 5.37 -4.93
CA ASP A 151 -19.76 5.46 -3.48
C ASP A 151 -19.00 4.39 -2.66
N LEU A 152 -17.82 3.96 -3.14
CA LEU A 152 -16.96 3.05 -2.37
C LEU A 152 -16.39 3.78 -1.14
N PRO A 153 -16.37 3.15 0.05
CA PRO A 153 -16.02 3.79 1.32
C PRO A 153 -14.50 3.94 1.50
N THR A 154 -13.85 4.71 0.62
CA THR A 154 -12.38 4.89 0.59
C THR A 154 -11.96 6.36 0.65
N LEU A 155 -12.69 7.14 1.44
CA LEU A 155 -12.46 8.58 1.66
C LEU A 155 -11.37 8.89 2.71
N GLY A 156 -10.80 7.86 3.35
CA GLY A 156 -9.91 8.01 4.50
C GLY A 156 -8.44 7.77 4.17
N ASP A 157 -7.71 7.15 5.10
CA ASP A 157 -6.26 6.89 4.97
C ASP A 157 -5.90 6.04 3.74
N HIS A 158 -6.81 5.16 3.29
CA HIS A 158 -6.54 4.17 2.26
C HIS A 158 -7.65 4.12 1.20
N HIS A 159 -7.22 3.81 -0.02
CA HIS A 159 -7.99 4.03 -1.24
C HIS A 159 -8.62 2.74 -1.79
N THR A 160 -9.44 2.89 -2.84
CA THR A 160 -9.82 1.80 -3.73
C THR A 160 -8.59 1.40 -4.55
N ASN A 161 -8.22 0.11 -4.56
CA ASN A 161 -7.01 -0.42 -5.20
C ASN A 161 -7.33 -1.51 -6.24
N GLY A 162 -6.45 -1.68 -7.24
CA GLY A 162 -6.67 -2.60 -8.37
C GLY A 162 -7.36 -1.90 -9.56
N PRO A 163 -8.14 -2.60 -10.40
CA PRO A 163 -8.55 -4.01 -10.27
C PRO A 163 -7.57 -5.01 -10.92
N ALA A 164 -7.70 -6.28 -10.52
CA ALA A 164 -7.14 -7.44 -11.19
C ALA A 164 -8.25 -8.29 -11.81
N VAL A 165 -7.97 -9.01 -12.91
CA VAL A 165 -8.95 -9.90 -13.54
C VAL A 165 -8.76 -11.33 -13.05
N GLY A 166 -9.85 -11.93 -12.57
CA GLY A 166 -9.90 -13.32 -12.12
C GLY A 166 -10.02 -14.33 -13.27
N PRO A 167 -9.76 -15.62 -13.01
CA PRO A 167 -9.95 -16.70 -13.98
C PRO A 167 -11.42 -16.89 -14.39
N ASP A 168 -12.35 -16.33 -13.61
CA ASP A 168 -13.79 -16.26 -13.89
C ASP A 168 -14.17 -15.07 -14.80
N GLY A 169 -13.20 -14.23 -15.19
CA GLY A 169 -13.44 -13.02 -15.99
C GLY A 169 -13.95 -11.82 -15.18
N ASN A 170 -14.12 -11.95 -13.87
CA ASN A 170 -14.57 -10.83 -13.02
C ASN A 170 -13.41 -9.93 -12.60
N LEU A 171 -13.74 -8.69 -12.26
CA LEU A 171 -12.82 -7.71 -11.69
C LEU A 171 -12.78 -7.87 -10.17
N TYR A 172 -11.58 -7.99 -9.62
CA TYR A 172 -11.30 -8.05 -8.18
C TYR A 172 -10.54 -6.80 -7.74
N PHE A 173 -10.99 -6.15 -6.67
CA PHE A 173 -10.41 -4.89 -6.20
C PHE A 173 -10.42 -4.79 -4.67
N GLY A 174 -9.47 -4.04 -4.14
CA GLY A 174 -9.32 -3.79 -2.71
C GLY A 174 -9.98 -2.49 -2.28
N LEU A 175 -10.55 -2.47 -1.08
CA LEU A 175 -11.07 -1.28 -0.41
C LEU A 175 -10.29 -1.10 0.90
N GLY A 176 -9.50 -0.03 0.98
CA GLY A 176 -8.74 0.29 2.18
C GLY A 176 -9.60 0.73 3.36
N THR A 177 -9.01 0.76 4.55
CA THR A 177 -9.62 1.30 5.77
C THR A 177 -9.55 2.82 5.82
N ALA A 178 -10.53 3.44 6.47
CA ALA A 178 -10.52 4.87 6.75
C ALA A 178 -9.40 5.24 7.72
N THR A 179 -9.08 4.35 8.67
CA THR A 179 -8.12 4.63 9.75
C THR A 179 -6.93 3.67 9.75
N ASN A 180 -5.90 4.05 10.50
CA ASN A 180 -4.76 3.18 10.79
C ASN A 180 -5.14 1.92 11.58
N SER A 181 -5.96 2.05 12.62
CA SER A 181 -6.17 0.98 13.61
C SER A 181 -7.56 0.92 14.26
N GLY A 182 -8.57 1.39 13.54
CA GLY A 182 -10.00 1.21 13.85
C GLY A 182 -10.63 2.33 14.66
N VAL A 183 -9.90 3.42 14.90
CA VAL A 183 -10.35 4.57 15.71
C VAL A 183 -9.97 5.86 15.00
N VAL A 184 -10.95 6.73 14.74
CA VAL A 184 -10.71 8.05 14.15
C VAL A 184 -9.99 8.95 15.16
N GLY A 185 -8.93 9.62 14.74
CA GLY A 185 -8.06 10.38 15.64
C GLY A 185 -7.23 11.49 14.99
N PRO A 186 -6.27 12.05 15.72
CA PRO A 186 -5.44 13.17 15.26
C PRO A 186 -4.67 12.89 13.97
N ASP A 187 -4.22 11.65 13.76
CA ASP A 187 -3.53 11.27 12.54
C ASP A 187 -4.42 11.42 11.30
N ASN A 188 -5.72 11.16 11.43
CA ASN A 188 -6.68 11.34 10.34
C ASN A 188 -6.96 12.82 10.05
N TYR A 189 -6.85 13.68 11.07
CA TYR A 189 -6.87 15.13 10.90
C TYR A 189 -5.60 15.62 10.19
N ASP A 190 -4.44 15.11 10.59
CA ASP A 190 -3.15 15.46 9.99
C ASP A 190 -3.05 15.02 8.52
N TYR A 191 -3.73 13.92 8.16
CA TYR A 191 -3.90 13.45 6.78
C TYR A 191 -5.00 14.22 6.00
N GLY A 192 -5.62 15.21 6.63
CA GLY A 192 -6.57 16.17 6.04
C GLY A 192 -7.98 15.64 5.81
N TRP A 193 -8.18 14.33 5.60
CA TRP A 193 -9.49 13.80 5.23
C TRP A 193 -10.55 13.99 6.30
N LEU A 194 -10.18 13.95 7.58
CA LEU A 194 -11.16 14.15 8.66
C LEU A 194 -11.76 15.57 8.62
N GLN A 195 -11.00 16.55 8.12
CA GLN A 195 -11.51 17.92 7.95
C GLN A 195 -12.53 18.00 6.82
N ARG A 196 -12.37 17.19 5.77
CA ARG A 196 -13.32 17.11 4.65
C ARG A 196 -14.57 16.29 5.00
N PHE A 197 -14.38 15.21 5.75
CA PHE A 197 -15.42 14.24 6.05
C PHE A 197 -15.49 13.93 7.56
N PRO A 198 -16.00 14.87 8.39
CA PRO A 198 -16.01 14.72 9.86
C PRO A 198 -16.76 13.48 10.37
N GLU A 199 -17.77 13.04 9.62
CA GLU A 199 -18.60 11.88 9.96
C GLU A 199 -18.05 10.55 9.43
N PHE A 200 -17.01 10.58 8.60
CA PHE A 200 -16.49 9.37 7.96
C PHE A 200 -15.66 8.52 8.93
N HIS A 201 -15.84 7.21 8.85
CA HIS A 201 -15.21 6.22 9.70
C HIS A 201 -15.25 4.85 8.99
N ASP A 202 -14.49 3.89 9.53
CA ASP A 202 -14.49 2.53 9.02
C ASP A 202 -15.89 1.89 9.05
N ILE A 203 -16.22 1.15 7.99
CA ILE A 203 -17.48 0.44 7.86
C ILE A 203 -17.20 -1.06 7.85
N PRO A 204 -17.72 -1.84 8.82
CA PRO A 204 -17.47 -3.28 8.84
C PRO A 204 -18.32 -3.99 7.77
N CYS A 205 -17.83 -5.12 7.26
CA CYS A 205 -18.55 -5.89 6.23
C CYS A 205 -19.67 -6.77 6.79
N ARG A 206 -19.67 -6.98 8.11
CA ARG A 206 -20.67 -7.77 8.86
C ARG A 206 -20.90 -7.09 10.21
N ASP A 207 -22.00 -7.43 10.86
CA ASP A 207 -22.25 -6.98 12.22
C ASP A 207 -21.11 -7.39 13.15
N ILE A 208 -20.61 -6.44 13.91
CA ILE A 208 -19.55 -6.66 14.90
C ILE A 208 -20.03 -6.20 16.27
N VAL A 209 -19.53 -6.86 17.32
CA VAL A 209 -19.82 -6.50 18.71
C VAL A 209 -18.57 -5.85 19.29
N LEU A 210 -18.70 -4.66 19.88
CA LEU A 210 -17.58 -3.89 20.42
C LEU A 210 -17.31 -4.19 21.89
N LYS A 211 -16.04 -4.02 22.29
CA LYS A 211 -15.63 -3.94 23.69
C LYS A 211 -15.93 -2.59 24.36
N GLY A 212 -16.42 -1.59 23.62
CA GLY A 212 -16.70 -0.26 24.15
C GLY A 212 -15.46 0.53 24.57
N ARG A 213 -14.32 0.28 23.92
CA ARG A 213 -13.07 1.01 24.22
C ARG A 213 -13.08 2.35 23.53
N ASN A 214 -12.91 3.40 24.32
CA ASN A 214 -12.86 4.78 23.86
C ASN A 214 -11.46 5.37 24.07
N TYR A 215 -11.02 6.16 23.11
CA TYR A 215 -9.73 6.83 23.11
C TYR A 215 -9.96 8.32 23.12
N THR A 216 -9.33 9.00 24.08
CA THR A 216 -9.45 10.45 24.21
C THR A 216 -8.34 11.14 23.43
N SER A 217 -8.72 12.06 22.56
CA SER A 217 -7.79 12.90 21.80
C SER A 217 -8.37 14.30 21.61
N GLU A 218 -7.52 15.24 21.22
CA GLU A 218 -7.91 16.60 20.89
C GLU A 218 -7.40 16.93 19.48
N ILE A 219 -8.26 17.52 18.65
CA ILE A 219 -7.92 17.98 17.31
C ILE A 219 -8.44 19.42 17.12
N PRO A 220 -7.75 20.25 16.34
CA PRO A 220 -8.07 21.67 16.24
C PRO A 220 -9.24 21.96 15.26
N LEU A 221 -10.42 21.37 15.48
CA LEU A 221 -11.62 21.59 14.64
C LEU A 221 -12.28 22.97 14.85
N GLY A 222 -11.82 23.79 15.82
CA GLY A 222 -12.39 25.11 16.05
C GLY A 222 -11.80 25.86 17.27
N PRO A 223 -12.31 27.08 17.58
CA PRO A 223 -11.73 27.99 18.57
C PRO A 223 -11.85 27.54 20.05
N LYS A 224 -12.50 26.41 20.31
CA LYS A 224 -12.60 25.76 21.63
C LYS A 224 -12.45 24.26 21.45
N SER A 225 -11.25 23.84 21.05
CA SER A 225 -10.94 22.42 20.93
C SER A 225 -10.91 21.82 22.34
N GLU A 226 -11.76 20.83 22.58
CA GLU A 226 -11.86 20.13 23.86
C GLU A 226 -11.59 18.64 23.62
N PRO A 227 -10.94 17.92 24.55
CA PRO A 227 -10.72 16.49 24.42
C PRO A 227 -12.03 15.73 24.16
N GLN A 228 -12.04 14.93 23.10
CA GLN A 228 -13.17 14.11 22.68
C GLN A 228 -12.84 12.63 22.87
N ALA A 229 -13.82 11.83 23.28
CA ALA A 229 -13.69 10.38 23.35
C ALA A 229 -14.26 9.75 22.09
N THR A 230 -13.45 8.97 21.37
CA THR A 230 -13.83 8.27 20.15
C THR A 230 -13.76 6.76 20.33
N GLY A 231 -14.84 6.07 19.97
CA GLY A 231 -14.92 4.62 19.96
C GLY A 231 -14.50 4.02 18.62
N ALA A 232 -14.36 2.69 18.58
CA ALA A 232 -14.05 1.98 17.35
C ALA A 232 -15.20 2.03 16.33
N TYR A 233 -14.88 2.12 15.03
CA TYR A 233 -15.88 2.18 13.94
C TYR A 233 -16.95 3.26 14.17
N SER A 234 -16.53 4.45 14.59
CA SER A 234 -17.44 5.57 14.85
C SER A 234 -16.81 6.90 14.44
N PRO A 235 -17.62 7.92 14.11
CA PRO A 235 -17.13 9.26 13.85
C PRO A 235 -16.29 9.81 15.00
N TYR A 236 -15.42 10.77 14.70
CA TYR A 236 -14.63 11.43 15.74
C TYR A 236 -15.52 12.04 16.83
N GLY A 237 -15.16 11.80 18.10
CA GLY A 237 -15.93 12.27 19.26
C GLY A 237 -17.21 11.51 19.55
N THR A 238 -17.43 10.37 18.88
CA THR A 238 -18.53 9.46 19.21
C THR A 238 -18.00 8.29 20.02
N PRO A 239 -18.29 8.22 21.34
CA PRO A 239 -17.90 7.08 22.16
C PRO A 239 -18.85 5.89 21.96
N THR A 240 -18.30 4.69 22.04
CA THR A 240 -19.06 3.42 21.99
C THR A 240 -19.11 2.73 23.34
N ARG A 241 -20.01 1.74 23.47
CA ARG A 241 -20.28 1.00 24.72
C ARG A 241 -19.94 -0.48 24.58
N GLU A 242 -19.70 -1.13 25.70
CA GLU A 242 -19.47 -2.57 25.71
C GLU A 242 -20.74 -3.30 25.26
N GLY A 243 -20.59 -4.26 24.34
CA GLY A 243 -21.71 -5.00 23.77
C GLY A 243 -22.47 -4.26 22.67
N GLU A 244 -22.08 -3.03 22.34
CA GLU A 244 -22.66 -2.28 21.23
C GLU A 244 -22.43 -3.02 19.90
N ILE A 245 -23.48 -3.06 19.06
CA ILE A 245 -23.43 -3.69 17.74
C ILE A 245 -23.27 -2.60 16.69
N ILE A 246 -22.17 -2.64 15.95
CA ILE A 246 -22.00 -1.84 14.73
C ILE A 246 -22.50 -2.67 13.55
N ARG A 247 -23.46 -2.12 12.80
CA ARG A 247 -24.07 -2.80 11.66
C ARG A 247 -23.11 -2.87 10.48
N GLY A 248 -22.98 -4.05 9.90
CA GLY A 248 -22.20 -4.23 8.69
C GLY A 248 -22.98 -3.88 7.43
N ARG A 249 -22.28 -3.49 6.37
CA ARG A 249 -22.85 -3.32 5.03
C ARG A 249 -21.82 -3.65 3.94
N VAL A 250 -22.28 -3.80 2.70
CA VAL A 250 -21.44 -3.94 1.51
C VAL A 250 -21.83 -2.84 0.51
N PRO A 251 -20.87 -2.10 -0.08
CA PRO A 251 -19.42 -2.15 0.16
C PRO A 251 -19.01 -1.71 1.58
N CYS A 252 -17.82 -2.14 2.01
CA CYS A 252 -17.25 -1.92 3.35
C CYS A 252 -15.76 -1.61 3.28
N SER A 253 -15.21 -1.13 4.39
CA SER A 253 -13.78 -0.84 4.56
C SER A 253 -12.96 -2.12 4.80
N GLY A 254 -11.70 -2.11 4.39
CA GLY A 254 -10.77 -3.21 4.67
C GLY A 254 -11.15 -4.52 3.99
N ALA A 255 -11.59 -4.44 2.72
CA ALA A 255 -12.28 -5.52 2.02
C ALA A 255 -11.69 -5.81 0.64
N VAL A 256 -11.98 -7.00 0.14
CA VAL A 256 -11.75 -7.41 -1.24
C VAL A 256 -13.11 -7.67 -1.85
N MET A 257 -13.38 -6.99 -2.94
CA MET A 257 -14.64 -7.03 -3.67
C MET A 257 -14.43 -7.70 -5.03
N ARG A 258 -15.51 -8.26 -5.60
CA ARG A 258 -15.56 -8.65 -7.01
C ARG A 258 -16.79 -8.09 -7.70
N ILE A 259 -16.68 -7.85 -9.01
CA ILE A 259 -17.80 -7.42 -9.85
C ILE A 259 -17.61 -7.90 -11.30
N SER A 260 -18.70 -8.06 -12.03
CA SER A 260 -18.67 -8.27 -13.49
C SER A 260 -18.03 -7.08 -14.21
N PRO A 261 -17.33 -7.30 -15.35
CA PRO A 261 -16.85 -6.21 -16.21
C PRO A 261 -17.96 -5.31 -16.79
N GLU A 262 -19.22 -5.73 -16.67
CA GLU A 262 -20.41 -4.93 -17.02
C GLU A 262 -21.01 -4.14 -15.84
N GLY A 263 -20.41 -4.23 -14.64
CA GLY A 263 -20.88 -3.50 -13.46
C GLY A 263 -22.01 -4.19 -12.68
N GLU A 264 -22.28 -5.46 -12.96
CA GLU A 264 -23.31 -6.24 -12.26
C GLU A 264 -22.70 -7.15 -11.16
N GLY A 265 -23.50 -7.44 -10.14
CA GLY A 265 -23.16 -8.43 -9.12
C GLY A 265 -21.95 -8.05 -8.27
N LEU A 266 -21.98 -6.87 -7.64
CA LEU A 266 -20.96 -6.51 -6.65
C LEU A 266 -21.03 -7.44 -5.44
N GLU A 267 -19.93 -8.13 -5.12
CA GLU A 267 -19.89 -9.12 -4.05
C GLU A 267 -18.66 -8.97 -3.16
N LEU A 268 -18.83 -9.29 -1.88
CA LEU A 268 -17.73 -9.39 -0.93
C LEU A 268 -16.98 -10.72 -1.11
N VAL A 269 -15.68 -10.65 -1.35
CA VAL A 269 -14.79 -11.82 -1.43
C VAL A 269 -14.22 -12.15 -0.06
N ALA A 270 -13.56 -11.19 0.59
CA ALA A 270 -12.93 -11.34 1.91
C ALA A 270 -12.80 -9.97 2.59
N TRP A 271 -12.54 -9.94 3.90
CA TRP A 271 -12.45 -8.67 4.65
C TRP A 271 -11.53 -8.76 5.86
N GLY A 272 -11.37 -7.66 6.60
CA GLY A 272 -10.46 -7.60 7.74
C GLY A 272 -9.01 -7.37 7.34
N PHE A 273 -8.79 -6.73 6.20
CA PHE A 273 -7.50 -6.17 5.80
C PHE A 273 -7.43 -4.70 6.24
N ARG A 274 -6.23 -4.13 6.37
CA ARG A 274 -6.04 -2.68 6.52
C ARG A 274 -6.04 -1.99 5.16
N ASN A 275 -5.06 -2.30 4.32
CA ASN A 275 -4.95 -1.76 2.98
C ASN A 275 -4.58 -2.88 1.98
N PRO A 276 -5.56 -3.63 1.45
CA PRO A 276 -5.31 -4.62 0.40
C PRO A 276 -4.95 -3.87 -0.90
N PHE A 277 -3.66 -3.61 -1.10
CA PHE A 277 -3.17 -2.72 -2.15
C PHE A 277 -2.99 -3.45 -3.47
N GLY A 278 -2.07 -4.42 -3.52
CA GLY A 278 -1.82 -5.18 -4.72
C GLY A 278 -2.73 -6.40 -4.76
N LEU A 279 -3.27 -6.70 -5.95
CA LEU A 279 -4.04 -7.92 -6.20
C LEU A 279 -3.48 -8.59 -7.45
N ALA A 280 -3.21 -9.89 -7.38
CA ALA A 280 -2.86 -10.68 -8.55
C ALA A 280 -3.30 -12.13 -8.40
N PHE A 281 -3.69 -12.73 -9.52
CA PHE A 281 -3.90 -14.16 -9.61
C PHE A 281 -2.58 -14.85 -10.00
N SER A 282 -2.21 -15.85 -9.20
CA SER A 282 -1.11 -16.76 -9.52
C SER A 282 -1.43 -17.62 -10.75
N PRO A 283 -0.43 -18.30 -11.35
CA PRO A 283 -0.66 -19.10 -12.55
C PRO A 283 -1.69 -20.23 -12.38
N ASP A 284 -1.90 -20.71 -11.15
CA ASP A 284 -2.92 -21.72 -10.78
C ASP A 284 -4.27 -21.10 -10.38
N GLY A 285 -4.47 -19.81 -10.62
CA GLY A 285 -5.75 -19.12 -10.44
C GLY A 285 -6.09 -18.78 -8.98
N GLN A 286 -5.12 -18.77 -8.08
CA GLN A 286 -5.33 -18.37 -6.69
C GLN A 286 -5.11 -16.86 -6.53
N LEU A 287 -5.97 -16.20 -5.76
CA LEU A 287 -5.85 -14.75 -5.50
C LEU A 287 -4.84 -14.50 -4.38
N TYR A 288 -3.87 -13.62 -4.64
CA TYR A 288 -2.93 -13.12 -3.66
C TYR A 288 -3.02 -11.60 -3.50
N ILE A 289 -2.78 -11.15 -2.27
CA ILE A 289 -2.83 -9.73 -1.90
C ILE A 289 -1.59 -9.33 -1.13
N SER A 290 -0.99 -8.22 -1.52
CA SER A 290 -0.06 -7.48 -0.67
C SER A 290 -0.82 -6.46 0.17
N GLU A 291 -0.54 -6.45 1.47
CA GLU A 291 -1.21 -5.56 2.43
C GLU A 291 -0.21 -4.67 3.14
N ASN A 292 -0.48 -3.35 3.16
CA ASN A 292 0.22 -2.45 4.08
C ASN A 292 -0.39 -2.54 5.48
N SER A 293 0.44 -2.91 6.45
CA SER A 293 -0.01 -3.10 7.84
C SER A 293 0.05 -1.80 8.64
N TYR A 294 -0.02 -1.92 9.97
CA TYR A 294 -0.21 -0.80 10.88
C TYR A 294 1.00 0.12 11.00
N ASP A 295 0.72 1.36 11.39
CA ASP A 295 1.69 2.39 11.70
C ASP A 295 1.71 2.75 13.19
N VAL A 296 2.81 3.37 13.63
CA VAL A 296 3.02 3.88 14.99
C VAL A 296 2.42 5.29 15.14
N ARG A 297 1.15 5.46 14.76
CA ARG A 297 0.43 6.73 14.77
C ARG A 297 -1.01 6.61 15.24
N GLY A 298 -1.63 7.76 15.50
CA GLY A 298 -3.03 7.89 15.87
C GLY A 298 -3.34 7.53 17.30
N SER A 299 -4.64 7.40 17.59
CA SER A 299 -5.17 7.15 18.94
C SER A 299 -4.84 5.75 19.47
N ARG A 300 -4.59 4.79 18.58
CA ARG A 300 -4.27 3.39 18.91
C ARG A 300 -3.07 2.91 18.06
N PRO A 301 -1.85 3.41 18.33
CA PRO A 301 -0.67 3.10 17.52
C PRO A 301 -0.26 1.64 17.71
N VAL A 302 0.23 1.01 16.65
CA VAL A 302 0.69 -0.39 16.67
C VAL A 302 2.13 -0.44 16.16
N TRP A 303 2.99 -1.18 16.85
CA TRP A 303 4.42 -1.21 16.54
C TRP A 303 4.87 -2.56 16.00
N GLY A 304 5.87 -2.54 15.10
CA GLY A 304 6.60 -3.74 14.69
C GLY A 304 5.83 -4.69 13.79
N THR A 305 4.82 -4.21 13.07
CA THR A 305 4.08 -5.02 12.09
C THR A 305 4.82 -5.06 10.75
N ALA A 306 5.02 -6.26 10.23
CA ALA A 306 5.42 -6.44 8.83
C ALA A 306 4.28 -6.03 7.91
N ASP A 307 4.60 -5.74 6.64
CA ASP A 307 3.60 -5.89 5.57
C ASP A 307 3.44 -7.38 5.25
N TYR A 308 2.33 -7.76 4.63
CA TYR A 308 2.02 -9.18 4.44
C TYR A 308 1.65 -9.51 3.00
N LEU A 309 2.08 -10.68 2.55
CA LEU A 309 1.51 -11.34 1.37
C LEU A 309 0.51 -12.40 1.82
N TRP A 310 -0.74 -12.29 1.38
CA TRP A 310 -1.82 -13.20 1.72
C TRP A 310 -2.23 -14.07 0.54
N HIS A 311 -2.51 -15.34 0.80
CA HIS A 311 -3.38 -16.16 -0.05
C HIS A 311 -4.83 -15.92 0.39
N VAL A 312 -5.68 -15.46 -0.53
CA VAL A 312 -7.06 -15.07 -0.23
C VAL A 312 -7.98 -16.28 -0.22
N LYS A 313 -8.68 -16.48 0.89
CA LYS A 313 -9.71 -17.49 1.10
C LYS A 313 -11.08 -16.79 1.17
N PRO A 314 -11.96 -16.99 0.19
CA PRO A 314 -13.27 -16.36 0.19
C PRO A 314 -14.04 -16.56 1.50
N GLY A 315 -14.75 -15.52 1.94
CA GLY A 315 -15.54 -15.50 3.18
C GLY A 315 -14.75 -15.29 4.47
N THR A 316 -13.41 -15.23 4.42
CA THR A 316 -12.54 -15.15 5.60
C THR A 316 -12.35 -13.71 6.09
N TRP A 317 -12.30 -13.51 7.42
CA TRP A 317 -11.81 -12.30 8.06
C TRP A 317 -10.31 -12.40 8.37
N TYR A 318 -9.54 -11.40 7.94
CA TYR A 318 -8.07 -11.37 7.97
C TYR A 318 -7.46 -10.68 9.20
N GLY A 319 -8.30 -10.19 10.11
CA GLY A 319 -7.90 -9.88 11.47
C GLY A 319 -7.86 -8.40 11.86
N TRP A 320 -7.84 -7.48 10.91
CA TRP A 320 -7.95 -6.06 11.22
C TRP A 320 -9.32 -5.77 11.89
N PRO A 321 -9.38 -5.02 13.01
CA PRO A 321 -8.32 -4.16 13.56
C PRO A 321 -7.56 -4.75 14.75
N ASP A 322 -7.74 -6.02 15.11
CA ASP A 322 -7.22 -6.62 16.35
C ASP A 322 -6.07 -7.61 16.17
N TYR A 323 -5.69 -7.90 14.93
CA TYR A 323 -4.59 -8.80 14.59
C TYR A 323 -3.68 -8.19 13.52
N ALA A 324 -2.41 -8.58 13.55
CA ALA A 324 -1.46 -8.40 12.46
C ALA A 324 -0.75 -9.74 12.17
N GLY A 325 -0.73 -10.19 10.92
CA GLY A 325 -0.06 -11.44 10.53
C GLY A 325 -0.62 -12.69 11.22
N GLY A 326 -1.91 -12.69 11.57
CA GLY A 326 -2.56 -13.77 12.32
C GLY A 326 -2.29 -13.77 13.84
N MET A 327 -1.57 -12.77 14.35
CA MET A 327 -1.25 -12.61 15.77
C MET A 327 -2.09 -11.50 16.41
N ARG A 328 -2.60 -11.72 17.62
CA ARG A 328 -3.36 -10.69 18.37
C ARG A 328 -2.46 -9.53 18.77
N LEU A 329 -3.00 -8.31 18.72
CA LEU A 329 -2.27 -7.09 19.07
C LEU A 329 -2.09 -6.85 20.57
N ASP A 330 -2.77 -7.60 21.44
CA ASP A 330 -2.78 -7.38 22.89
C ASP A 330 -1.56 -7.93 23.65
N GLY A 331 -0.54 -8.40 22.93
CA GLY A 331 0.75 -8.83 23.48
C GLY A 331 1.86 -7.78 23.37
N GLU A 332 2.90 -7.93 24.20
CA GLU A 332 4.04 -7.00 24.31
C GLU A 332 4.78 -6.75 22.98
N ARG A 333 4.71 -7.69 22.03
CA ARG A 333 5.33 -7.56 20.69
C ARG A 333 4.89 -6.28 19.96
N PHE A 334 3.66 -5.85 20.15
CA PHE A 334 3.06 -4.74 19.39
C PHE A 334 3.01 -3.43 20.20
N GLU A 335 3.67 -3.41 21.36
CA GLU A 335 3.76 -2.22 22.20
C GLU A 335 4.63 -1.14 21.54
N ALA A 336 4.01 -0.01 21.23
CA ALA A 336 4.75 1.14 20.75
C ALA A 336 5.62 1.74 21.88
N PRO A 337 6.84 2.22 21.58
CA PRO A 337 7.73 2.80 22.58
C PRO A 337 7.06 3.88 23.45
N GLY A 338 6.95 3.61 24.76
CA GLY A 338 6.33 4.55 25.71
C GLY A 338 4.79 4.57 25.71
N LYS A 339 4.16 3.61 25.02
CA LYS A 339 2.71 3.37 25.01
C LYS A 339 2.45 1.95 25.54
N LYS A 340 1.17 1.58 25.68
CA LYS A 340 0.78 0.19 26.01
C LYS A 340 0.44 -0.55 24.73
N ALA A 341 0.58 -1.87 24.74
CA ALA A 341 0.09 -2.74 23.66
C ALA A 341 -1.40 -2.44 23.32
N PRO A 342 -1.76 -2.37 22.03
CA PRO A 342 -3.14 -2.14 21.60
C PRO A 342 -4.08 -3.19 22.19
N GLN A 343 -5.16 -2.72 22.81
CA GLN A 343 -6.16 -3.62 23.36
C GLN A 343 -7.24 -3.94 22.33
N PRO A 344 -7.88 -5.12 22.39
CA PRO A 344 -8.86 -5.53 21.38
C PRO A 344 -10.09 -4.63 21.36
N LEU A 345 -10.52 -4.23 20.16
CA LEU A 345 -11.70 -3.41 19.92
C LEU A 345 -12.97 -4.27 19.80
N LEU A 346 -12.84 -5.48 19.25
CA LEU A 346 -13.95 -6.40 19.05
C LEU A 346 -14.15 -7.30 20.27
N ALA A 347 -15.40 -7.44 20.71
CA ALA A 347 -15.78 -8.35 21.77
C ALA A 347 -15.78 -9.81 21.32
N GLN A 348 -16.09 -10.03 20.03
CA GLN A 348 -16.11 -11.33 19.38
C GLN A 348 -15.46 -11.21 18.00
N HIS A 349 -14.51 -12.09 17.71
CA HIS A 349 -13.81 -12.14 16.42
C HIS A 349 -14.55 -13.08 15.46
N PRO A 350 -14.78 -12.71 14.19
CA PRO A 350 -15.49 -13.56 13.22
C PRO A 350 -14.88 -14.95 13.01
N ASN A 351 -13.55 -15.03 13.00
CA ASN A 351 -12.76 -16.26 12.97
C ASN A 351 -11.35 -15.99 13.53
N GLN A 352 -10.56 -17.05 13.73
CA GLN A 352 -9.12 -16.92 13.88
C GLN A 352 -8.51 -16.57 12.51
N PRO A 353 -7.82 -15.43 12.35
CA PRO A 353 -7.24 -15.09 11.06
C PRO A 353 -6.15 -16.08 10.64
N PRO A 354 -5.99 -16.33 9.33
CA PRO A 354 -4.93 -17.19 8.83
C PRO A 354 -3.53 -16.58 9.10
N LYS A 355 -2.48 -17.36 8.85
CA LYS A 355 -1.11 -16.84 8.74
C LYS A 355 -0.87 -16.33 7.32
N PRO A 356 -0.06 -15.28 7.15
CA PRO A 356 0.35 -14.81 5.84
C PRO A 356 1.24 -15.86 5.16
N VAL A 357 1.32 -15.77 3.85
CA VAL A 357 2.25 -16.57 3.03
C VAL A 357 3.68 -16.11 3.28
N ALA A 358 3.88 -14.79 3.41
CA ALA A 358 5.17 -14.21 3.73
C ALA A 358 5.01 -12.93 4.56
N ASP A 359 5.94 -12.74 5.49
CA ASP A 359 6.18 -11.46 6.17
C ASP A 359 7.13 -10.63 5.29
N LEU A 360 6.73 -9.42 4.97
CA LEU A 360 7.51 -8.44 4.22
C LEU A 360 8.13 -7.42 5.18
N GLY A 361 8.93 -6.48 4.66
CA GLY A 361 9.64 -5.53 5.53
C GLY A 361 8.68 -4.65 6.33
N VAL A 362 8.99 -4.42 7.62
CA VAL A 362 8.28 -3.46 8.47
C VAL A 362 8.36 -2.06 7.85
N HIS A 363 7.22 -1.43 7.59
CA HIS A 363 7.11 -0.16 6.85
C HIS A 363 7.70 -0.20 5.43
N SER A 364 7.79 -1.38 4.80
CA SER A 364 8.29 -1.48 3.42
C SER A 364 7.34 -0.91 2.36
N SER A 365 6.07 -0.69 2.71
CA SER A 365 4.99 -0.28 1.81
C SER A 365 4.94 -1.19 0.58
N SER A 366 4.65 -2.46 0.84
CA SER A 366 4.51 -3.51 -0.17
C SER A 366 3.19 -3.36 -0.92
N ASN A 367 3.29 -2.96 -2.18
CA ASN A 367 2.18 -2.46 -2.99
C ASN A 367 1.93 -3.40 -4.17
N GLY A 368 1.86 -2.92 -5.42
CA GLY A 368 1.49 -3.75 -6.56
C GLY A 368 2.36 -5.01 -6.72
N LEU A 369 1.72 -6.12 -7.10
CA LEU A 369 2.37 -7.40 -7.36
C LEU A 369 1.91 -8.02 -8.68
N ASP A 370 2.74 -8.92 -9.22
CA ASP A 370 2.35 -9.82 -10.31
C ASP A 370 3.19 -11.11 -10.25
N PHE A 371 2.79 -12.14 -10.99
CA PHE A 371 3.45 -13.44 -11.01
C PHE A 371 4.25 -13.66 -12.29
N SER A 372 5.45 -14.22 -12.15
CA SER A 372 6.17 -14.76 -13.31
C SER A 372 5.42 -15.98 -13.84
N ARG A 373 5.01 -15.92 -15.11
CA ARG A 373 4.27 -17.00 -15.80
C ARG A 373 5.15 -17.75 -16.80
N SER A 374 6.28 -17.17 -17.19
CA SER A 374 7.14 -17.69 -18.25
C SER A 374 8.46 -18.24 -17.72
N SER A 375 8.84 -19.43 -18.18
CA SER A 375 10.17 -19.98 -17.94
C SER A 375 11.28 -19.15 -18.61
N SER A 376 10.96 -18.41 -19.68
CA SER A 376 11.91 -17.53 -20.37
C SER A 376 12.41 -16.44 -19.43
N PHE A 377 11.52 -15.79 -18.68
CA PHE A 377 11.93 -14.84 -17.64
C PHE A 377 12.53 -15.56 -16.42
N GLY A 378 12.03 -16.76 -16.08
CA GLY A 378 12.47 -17.52 -14.90
C GLY A 378 11.64 -17.22 -13.66
N PHE A 379 11.94 -17.91 -12.54
CA PHE A 379 11.17 -17.81 -11.28
C PHE A 379 9.66 -18.07 -11.46
N GLN A 380 9.29 -18.96 -12.39
CA GLN A 380 7.90 -19.26 -12.71
C GLN A 380 7.12 -19.65 -11.44
N GLY A 381 5.94 -19.04 -11.27
CA GLY A 381 5.08 -19.24 -10.10
C GLY A 381 5.44 -18.39 -8.87
N GLN A 382 6.55 -17.65 -8.88
CA GLN A 382 6.87 -16.70 -7.81
C GLN A 382 6.17 -15.36 -8.03
N ALA A 383 5.75 -14.74 -6.93
CA ALA A 383 5.21 -13.38 -6.92
C ALA A 383 6.35 -12.36 -6.90
N PHE A 384 6.21 -11.26 -7.61
CA PHE A 384 7.08 -10.10 -7.57
C PHE A 384 6.29 -8.96 -6.93
N VAL A 385 6.84 -8.30 -5.91
CA VAL A 385 6.14 -7.29 -5.12
C VAL A 385 6.97 -6.01 -5.10
N ALA A 386 6.37 -4.90 -5.53
CA ALA A 386 6.95 -3.57 -5.43
C ALA A 386 6.91 -3.07 -3.99
N GLN A 387 8.04 -2.57 -3.48
CA GLN A 387 8.15 -1.95 -2.17
C GLN A 387 8.46 -0.46 -2.32
N PHE A 388 7.45 0.37 -2.07
CA PHE A 388 7.53 1.83 -2.21
C PHE A 388 8.48 2.45 -1.20
N GLY A 389 8.70 1.75 -0.09
CA GLY A 389 9.61 2.10 0.98
C GLY A 389 9.00 2.98 2.04
N ASP A 390 9.76 3.14 3.13
CA ASP A 390 9.28 3.81 4.33
C ASP A 390 8.84 5.27 4.09
N MET A 391 7.90 5.70 4.92
CA MET A 391 7.40 7.07 5.04
C MET A 391 7.79 7.65 6.40
N ALA A 392 8.95 7.24 6.92
CA ALA A 392 9.40 7.68 8.23
C ALA A 392 9.68 9.20 8.23
N PRO A 393 9.38 9.92 9.31
CA PRO A 393 8.99 9.39 10.62
C PRO A 393 7.47 9.24 10.82
N GLU A 394 6.63 9.62 9.85
CA GLU A 394 5.17 9.68 9.99
C GLU A 394 4.54 8.33 10.37
N VAL A 395 5.01 7.26 9.73
CA VAL A 395 4.53 5.88 9.97
C VAL A 395 5.17 5.21 11.18
N GLY A 396 6.19 5.84 11.75
CA GLY A 396 7.06 5.27 12.76
C GLY A 396 8.52 5.51 12.46
N LYS A 397 9.34 5.45 13.50
CA LYS A 397 10.79 5.63 13.38
C LYS A 397 11.44 4.38 12.77
N VAL A 398 12.33 4.61 11.79
CA VAL A 398 13.24 3.59 11.24
C VAL A 398 14.69 4.04 11.43
N LEU A 399 15.63 3.09 11.55
CA LEU A 399 17.05 3.40 11.75
C LEU A 399 17.87 3.39 10.45
N ALA A 400 17.27 2.90 9.36
CA ALA A 400 17.80 2.91 8.01
C ALA A 400 16.61 2.78 7.04
N PRO A 401 16.79 3.12 5.75
CA PRO A 401 15.74 2.97 4.76
C PRO A 401 15.24 1.52 4.65
N VAL A 402 13.93 1.34 4.55
CA VAL A 402 13.29 0.02 4.35
C VAL A 402 12.45 0.04 3.08
N GLY A 403 12.51 -1.01 2.27
CA GLY A 403 11.84 -1.10 0.97
C GLY A 403 12.69 -0.49 -0.16
N PHE A 404 12.10 0.35 -1.02
CA PHE A 404 12.75 0.99 -2.19
C PHE A 404 13.31 -0.02 -3.20
N LYS A 405 12.57 -1.11 -3.41
CA LYS A 405 13.02 -2.26 -4.21
C LYS A 405 11.85 -3.08 -4.74
N VAL A 406 12.16 -4.06 -5.56
CA VAL A 406 11.26 -5.16 -5.90
C VAL A 406 11.81 -6.43 -5.25
N VAL A 407 10.95 -7.15 -4.54
CA VAL A 407 11.24 -8.47 -3.99
C VAL A 407 10.49 -9.55 -4.76
N ARG A 408 11.01 -10.77 -4.76
CA ARG A 408 10.29 -11.97 -5.20
C ARG A 408 9.96 -12.86 -4.01
N VAL A 409 8.80 -13.51 -4.07
CA VAL A 409 8.30 -14.40 -3.03
C VAL A 409 7.99 -15.77 -3.63
N ASN A 410 8.63 -16.81 -3.11
CA ASN A 410 8.21 -18.18 -3.36
C ASN A 410 6.98 -18.48 -2.51
N VAL A 411 5.79 -18.44 -3.11
CA VAL A 411 4.53 -18.60 -2.38
C VAL A 411 4.31 -20.00 -1.82
N ALA A 412 5.08 -21.00 -2.25
CA ALA A 412 5.01 -22.36 -1.73
C ALA A 412 5.61 -22.51 -0.33
N ASP A 413 6.64 -21.72 0.00
CA ASP A 413 7.38 -21.81 1.27
C ASP A 413 7.53 -20.47 2.02
N GLY A 414 7.08 -19.36 1.41
CA GLY A 414 7.15 -18.03 1.99
C GLY A 414 8.52 -17.33 1.87
N THR A 415 9.47 -17.91 1.15
CA THR A 415 10.83 -17.34 1.02
C THR A 415 10.79 -16.03 0.23
N VAL A 416 11.28 -14.96 0.84
CA VAL A 416 11.42 -13.63 0.22
C VAL A 416 12.87 -13.39 -0.16
N ALA A 417 13.10 -12.89 -1.37
CA ALA A 417 14.43 -12.50 -1.85
C ALA A 417 14.37 -11.18 -2.63
N ASP A 418 15.40 -10.36 -2.49
CA ASP A 418 15.53 -9.14 -3.30
C ASP A 418 15.71 -9.51 -4.78
N PHE A 419 15.05 -8.76 -5.67
CA PHE A 419 15.16 -8.92 -7.11
C PHE A 419 15.75 -7.67 -7.78
N ALA A 420 15.21 -6.50 -7.52
CA ALA A 420 15.73 -5.24 -8.06
C ALA A 420 15.87 -4.20 -6.95
N ALA A 421 17.07 -3.69 -6.72
CA ALA A 421 17.35 -2.66 -5.72
C ALA A 421 18.52 -1.79 -6.21
N ASN A 422 18.66 -0.56 -5.72
CA ASN A 422 19.81 0.26 -6.12
C ASN A 422 21.14 -0.30 -5.57
N ARG A 423 22.19 -0.19 -6.39
CA ARG A 423 23.57 -0.45 -5.97
C ARG A 423 23.97 0.55 -4.89
N GLY A 424 24.64 0.07 -3.84
CA GLY A 424 25.12 0.94 -2.78
C GLY A 424 25.53 0.17 -1.53
N LYS A 425 26.00 0.90 -0.52
CA LYS A 425 26.28 0.35 0.83
C LYS A 425 25.01 0.06 1.62
N ILE A 426 23.91 0.70 1.26
CA ILE A 426 22.56 0.53 1.81
C ILE A 426 21.57 0.47 0.65
N VAL A 427 20.46 -0.22 0.84
CA VAL A 427 19.30 -0.15 -0.07
C VAL A 427 18.51 1.10 0.29
N ALA A 428 18.38 2.04 -0.64
CA ALA A 428 17.76 3.34 -0.43
C ALA A 428 17.31 3.95 -1.77
N PRO A 429 16.41 4.95 -1.78
CA PRO A 429 16.00 5.61 -3.01
C PRO A 429 17.18 6.33 -3.67
N ALA A 430 17.16 6.43 -5.00
CA ALA A 430 18.24 7.00 -5.79
C ALA A 430 18.55 8.46 -5.40
N SER A 431 17.55 9.24 -5.00
CA SER A 431 17.69 10.60 -4.47
C SER A 431 18.53 10.67 -3.18
N LYS A 432 18.47 9.65 -2.33
CA LYS A 432 19.31 9.52 -1.13
C LYS A 432 20.72 9.07 -1.49
N LEU A 433 20.85 8.10 -2.40
CA LEU A 433 22.13 7.57 -2.88
C LEU A 433 22.88 8.49 -3.85
N LYS A 434 22.21 9.51 -4.38
CA LYS A 434 22.70 10.41 -5.45
C LYS A 434 22.96 9.71 -6.79
N THR A 435 22.30 8.58 -7.04
CA THR A 435 22.39 7.75 -8.26
C THR A 435 21.19 7.97 -9.20
N GLY A 436 21.08 7.27 -10.32
CA GLY A 436 19.98 7.37 -11.29
C GLY A 436 18.96 6.22 -11.27
N GLY A 437 19.04 5.31 -10.31
CA GLY A 437 18.18 4.11 -10.24
C GLY A 437 16.76 4.34 -9.71
N LEU A 438 16.24 3.35 -8.98
CA LEU A 438 14.88 3.32 -8.42
C LEU A 438 14.67 4.41 -7.35
N GLU A 439 13.52 5.08 -7.36
CA GLU A 439 13.10 5.93 -6.25
C GLU A 439 12.13 5.15 -5.37
N ARG A 440 10.88 4.95 -5.81
CA ARG A 440 9.82 4.32 -5.02
C ARG A 440 8.96 3.41 -5.90
N PRO A 441 9.38 2.14 -6.09
CA PRO A 441 8.58 1.14 -6.80
C PRO A 441 7.19 1.00 -6.18
N LEU A 442 6.14 1.27 -6.95
CA LEU A 442 4.74 1.21 -6.49
C LEU A 442 3.98 0.02 -7.08
N GLY A 443 4.30 -0.38 -8.32
CA GLY A 443 3.66 -1.50 -8.98
C GLY A 443 4.63 -2.28 -9.84
N VAL A 444 4.29 -3.55 -10.10
CA VAL A 444 4.97 -4.38 -11.09
C VAL A 444 3.96 -5.10 -11.97
N LYS A 445 4.33 -5.35 -13.24
CA LYS A 445 3.49 -6.08 -14.20
C LYS A 445 4.36 -6.83 -15.19
N PHE A 446 4.05 -8.10 -15.45
CA PHE A 446 4.69 -8.83 -16.54
C PHE A 446 4.06 -8.45 -17.88
N SER A 447 4.87 -8.40 -18.94
CA SER A 447 4.38 -8.31 -20.31
C SER A 447 3.47 -9.52 -20.65
N PRO A 448 2.58 -9.40 -21.65
CA PRO A 448 1.70 -10.51 -22.04
C PRO A 448 2.43 -11.80 -22.45
N ASP A 449 3.60 -11.68 -23.07
CA ASP A 449 4.49 -12.82 -23.40
C ASP A 449 5.24 -13.39 -22.16
N GLY A 450 5.18 -12.69 -21.03
CA GLY A 450 5.84 -13.04 -19.79
C GLY A 450 7.36 -12.89 -19.82
N GLU A 451 7.96 -12.28 -20.84
CA GLU A 451 9.41 -12.19 -21.00
C GLU A 451 10.04 -10.95 -20.33
N SER A 452 9.22 -9.98 -19.94
CA SER A 452 9.66 -8.72 -19.33
C SER A 452 8.86 -8.40 -18.07
N LEU A 453 9.53 -7.87 -17.05
CA LEU A 453 8.90 -7.30 -15.86
C LEU A 453 8.97 -5.78 -15.94
N TYR A 454 7.84 -5.10 -15.85
CA TYR A 454 7.75 -3.65 -15.77
C TYR A 454 7.62 -3.23 -14.31
N ILE A 455 8.40 -2.23 -13.89
CA ILE A 455 8.37 -1.63 -12.57
C ILE A 455 7.88 -0.20 -12.72
N VAL A 456 6.76 0.12 -12.08
CA VAL A 456 6.23 1.48 -12.01
C VAL A 456 6.84 2.16 -10.79
N ASP A 457 7.68 3.15 -11.04
CA ASP A 457 8.40 3.89 -10.02
C ASP A 457 7.80 5.30 -9.87
N PHE A 458 7.21 5.54 -8.70
CA PHE A 458 6.43 6.74 -8.41
C PHE A 458 7.24 8.04 -8.53
N GLY A 459 8.54 7.98 -8.23
CA GLY A 459 9.44 9.13 -8.24
C GLY A 459 9.87 9.61 -6.86
N VAL A 460 10.42 10.82 -6.84
CA VAL A 460 11.08 11.41 -5.66
C VAL A 460 10.04 11.87 -4.65
N VAL A 461 10.19 11.43 -3.40
CA VAL A 461 9.38 11.90 -2.27
C VAL A 461 10.28 12.26 -1.10
N LYS A 462 10.32 13.55 -0.76
CA LYS A 462 11.03 14.05 0.42
C LYS A 462 10.15 14.00 1.65
N MET A 463 10.66 13.51 2.77
CA MET A 463 9.99 13.66 4.05
C MET A 463 10.47 14.96 4.70
N THR A 464 9.55 15.91 4.92
CA THR A 464 9.81 17.21 5.54
C THR A 464 9.14 17.29 6.91
N GLU A 465 9.38 18.37 7.66
CA GLU A 465 8.66 18.62 8.91
C GLU A 465 7.16 18.83 8.73
N LYS A 466 6.73 19.24 7.53
CA LYS A 466 5.30 19.37 7.15
C LYS A 466 4.72 18.08 6.56
N GLY A 467 5.54 17.03 6.55
CA GLY A 467 5.23 15.73 5.99
C GLY A 467 5.82 15.48 4.60
N ALA A 468 5.31 14.47 3.93
CA ALA A 468 5.75 14.07 2.59
C ALA A 468 5.56 15.17 1.53
N ALA A 469 6.59 15.35 0.70
CA ALA A 469 6.66 16.31 -0.38
C ALA A 469 7.07 15.58 -1.68
N PRO A 470 6.09 14.98 -2.39
CA PRO A 470 6.34 14.28 -3.64
C PRO A 470 6.61 15.25 -4.79
N GLN A 471 7.47 14.85 -5.74
CA GLN A 471 7.86 15.68 -6.88
C GLN A 471 7.21 15.23 -8.18
N VAL A 472 6.42 16.12 -8.79
CA VAL A 472 5.83 15.89 -10.11
C VAL A 472 6.91 15.68 -11.17
N LYS A 473 6.58 14.94 -12.23
CA LYS A 473 7.48 14.66 -13.37
C LYS A 473 8.81 14.00 -12.99
N THR A 474 8.81 13.20 -11.92
CA THR A 474 9.97 12.40 -11.54
C THR A 474 9.72 10.90 -11.63
N GLY A 475 8.51 10.46 -11.97
CA GLY A 475 8.16 9.05 -12.14
C GLY A 475 8.79 8.43 -13.38
N VAL A 476 9.07 7.13 -13.29
CA VAL A 476 9.72 6.33 -14.34
C VAL A 476 9.02 4.97 -14.45
N VAL A 477 8.90 4.44 -15.66
CA VAL A 477 8.61 3.02 -15.87
C VAL A 477 9.90 2.35 -16.31
N TRP A 478 10.33 1.37 -15.53
CA TRP A 478 11.48 0.53 -15.85
C TRP A 478 11.00 -0.78 -16.43
N LYS A 479 11.75 -1.32 -17.39
CA LYS A 479 11.56 -2.66 -17.91
C LYS A 479 12.79 -3.49 -17.61
N ILE A 480 12.56 -4.67 -17.03
CA ILE A 480 13.58 -5.66 -16.71
C ILE A 480 13.41 -6.85 -17.64
N THR A 481 14.48 -7.23 -18.32
CA THR A 481 14.52 -8.37 -19.25
C THR A 481 15.62 -9.33 -18.84
N LYS A 482 15.42 -10.61 -19.13
CA LYS A 482 16.50 -11.59 -19.03
C LYS A 482 17.38 -11.48 -20.27
N THR A 483 18.67 -11.24 -20.10
CA THR A 483 19.63 -11.21 -21.21
C THR A 483 19.91 -12.63 -21.68
N LYS A 484 20.00 -12.82 -23.01
CA LYS A 484 20.48 -14.09 -23.56
C LYS A 484 21.97 -14.20 -23.20
N SER A 485 22.32 -15.27 -22.49
CA SER A 485 23.70 -15.65 -22.14
C SER A 485 24.53 -15.93 -23.38
#